data_AF-A0A932MWQ6-F1
#
_entry.id   AF-A0A932MWQ6-F1
#
_cell.length_a   1.000
_cell.length_b   1.000
_cell.length_c   1.000
_cell.angle_alpha   90.00
_cell.angle_beta   90.00
_cell.angle_gamma   90.00
#
_symmetry.space_group_name_H-M   'P 1'
#
loop_
_entity.id
_entity.type
_entity.pdbx_description
1 polymer ?
#
loop_
_entity_poly.entity_id
_entity_poly.type
_entity_poly.pdbx_seq_one_letter_code
_entity_poly.pdbx_strand_id
1 'polypeptide(L)'
;MLLFFGTRSKGADVENLLRYGAKAPSAIFEAGQTWRLFAANLLHRDPLHLAFNMLFLVNVGGTLENAYRTRDFLLIIVASALSTTLLSALMSDAPSVGASGIVLGLFGAASLFGQKYKDILPNRLKRYLLWV
;
A
#
# COMPACT_ATOMS: atom_id res chain seq x y z
N MET A 1 -0.82 -13.35 -9.93
CA MET A 1 -1.69 -14.26 -9.15
C MET A 1 -2.29 -13.44 -8.01
N LEU A 2 -3.51 -12.91 -8.20
CA LEU A 2 -4.26 -12.17 -7.17
C LEU A 2 -5.26 -13.15 -6.57
N LEU A 3 -5.07 -13.52 -5.31
CA LEU A 3 -5.93 -14.47 -4.60
C LEU A 3 -7.03 -13.70 -3.86
N PHE A 4 -8.27 -13.89 -4.29
CA PHE A 4 -9.48 -13.47 -3.57
C PHE A 4 -10.01 -14.65 -2.77
N PHE A 5 -10.43 -14.43 -1.52
CA PHE A 5 -11.28 -15.37 -0.81
C PHE A 5 -12.36 -14.62 -0.05
N GLY A 6 -13.61 -14.85 -0.44
CA GLY A 6 -14.78 -14.45 0.30
C GLY A 6 -15.62 -15.69 0.59
N THR A 7 -16.21 -15.69 1.79
CA THR A 7 -17.30 -16.53 2.30
C THR A 7 -16.94 -17.89 2.92
N ARG A 8 -16.20 -17.89 4.04
CA ARG A 8 -16.42 -18.82 5.17
C ARG A 8 -15.94 -18.17 6.48
N SER A 9 -16.15 -18.83 7.64
CA SER A 9 -16.04 -18.20 8.97
C SER A 9 -14.79 -17.32 9.14
N LYS A 10 -14.91 -16.19 9.85
CA LYS A 10 -13.82 -15.21 10.07
C LYS A 10 -12.48 -15.85 10.47
N GLY A 11 -12.49 -17.01 11.15
CA GLY A 11 -11.29 -17.74 11.54
C GLY A 11 -10.58 -18.45 10.36
N ALA A 12 -11.34 -19.10 9.47
CA ALA A 12 -10.78 -19.82 8.31
C ALA A 12 -10.14 -18.86 7.29
N ASP A 13 -10.71 -17.67 7.12
CA ASP A 13 -10.17 -16.66 6.20
C ASP A 13 -8.83 -16.11 6.69
N VAL A 14 -8.67 -15.87 8.01
CA VAL A 14 -7.40 -15.39 8.59
C VAL A 14 -6.29 -16.44 8.45
N GLU A 15 -6.59 -17.71 8.71
CA GLU A 15 -5.63 -18.81 8.55
C GLU A 15 -5.13 -18.93 7.11
N ASN A 16 -6.03 -18.84 6.14
CA ASN A 16 -5.67 -18.83 4.73
C ASN A 16 -4.77 -17.64 4.37
N LEU A 17 -5.10 -16.43 4.83
CA LEU A 17 -4.28 -15.24 4.59
C LEU A 17 -2.88 -15.40 5.21
N LEU A 18 -2.78 -15.94 6.43
CA LEU A 18 -1.49 -16.24 7.07
C LEU A 18 -0.69 -17.26 6.27
N ARG A 19 -1.32 -18.31 5.74
CA ARG A 19 -0.69 -19.31 4.88
C ARG A 19 -0.14 -18.69 3.59
N TYR A 20 -0.86 -17.74 3.00
CA TYR A 20 -0.46 -17.11 1.73
C TYR A 20 0.52 -15.95 1.86
N GLY A 21 0.86 -15.51 3.08
CA GLY A 21 1.88 -14.49 3.28
C GLY A 21 1.40 -13.17 3.86
N ALA A 22 0.25 -13.15 4.54
CA ALA A 22 -0.16 -11.98 5.31
C ALA A 22 0.95 -11.53 6.28
N LYS A 23 0.96 -10.23 6.60
CA LYS A 23 1.84 -9.69 7.63
C LYS A 23 1.52 -10.41 8.94
N ALA A 24 2.55 -10.94 9.60
CA ALA A 24 2.46 -11.58 10.90
C ALA A 24 3.78 -11.35 11.65
N PRO A 25 3.79 -10.58 12.76
CA PRO A 25 5.05 -10.18 13.40
C PRO A 25 5.93 -11.34 13.87
N SER A 26 5.36 -12.36 14.53
CA SER A 26 6.13 -13.55 14.95
C SER A 26 6.75 -14.28 13.75
N ALA A 27 6.00 -14.44 12.64
CA ALA A 27 6.55 -15.04 11.44
C ALA A 27 7.70 -14.21 10.83
N ILE A 28 7.59 -12.88 10.87
CA ILE A 28 8.60 -11.97 10.32
C ILE A 28 9.86 -11.94 11.20
N PHE A 29 9.70 -11.71 12.50
CA PHE A 29 10.82 -11.43 13.41
C PHE A 29 11.41 -12.68 14.06
N GLU A 30 10.59 -13.69 14.39
CA GLU A 30 11.07 -14.91 15.05
C GLU A 30 11.39 -16.01 14.03
N ALA A 31 10.52 -16.21 13.04
CA ALA A 31 10.72 -17.23 12.00
C ALA A 31 11.47 -16.72 10.76
N GLY A 32 11.88 -15.45 10.74
CA GLY A 32 12.68 -14.85 9.66
C GLY A 32 11.97 -14.73 8.31
N GLN A 33 10.63 -14.79 8.26
CA GLN A 33 9.84 -14.73 7.02
C GLN A 33 9.68 -13.30 6.50
N THR A 34 10.80 -12.61 6.25
CA THR A 34 10.84 -11.20 5.83
C THR A 34 10.18 -10.95 4.48
N TRP A 35 10.04 -11.96 3.63
CA TRP A 35 9.28 -11.89 2.37
C TRP A 35 7.81 -11.48 2.56
N ARG A 36 7.24 -11.69 3.76
CA ARG A 36 5.89 -11.22 4.13
C ARG A 36 5.78 -9.70 4.10
N LEU A 37 6.88 -8.96 4.29
CA LEU A 37 6.91 -7.50 4.18
C LEU A 37 6.50 -7.02 2.78
N PHE A 38 6.69 -7.85 1.75
CA PHE A 38 6.24 -7.57 0.39
C PHE A 38 4.98 -8.35 0.04
N ALA A 39 4.93 -9.66 0.32
CA ALA A 39 3.81 -10.52 -0.07
C ALA A 39 2.46 -10.05 0.48
N ALA A 40 2.43 -9.53 1.72
CA ALA A 40 1.21 -9.03 2.35
C ALA A 40 0.53 -7.89 1.55
N ASN A 41 1.31 -7.09 0.82
CA ASN A 41 0.80 -5.98 0.01
C ASN A 41 0.03 -6.46 -1.24
N LEU A 42 0.25 -7.71 -1.66
CA LEU A 42 -0.41 -8.30 -2.85
C LEU A 42 -1.70 -9.03 -2.49
N LEU A 43 -1.88 -9.39 -1.21
CA LEU A 43 -3.04 -10.09 -0.71
C LEU A 43 -4.17 -9.11 -0.36
N HIS A 44 -5.41 -9.53 -0.55
CA HIS A 44 -6.58 -8.73 -0.19
C HIS A 44 -7.61 -9.61 0.50
N ARG A 45 -8.20 -9.10 1.58
CA ARG A 45 -9.16 -9.84 2.41
C ARG A 45 -10.51 -10.09 1.73
N ASP A 46 -10.90 -9.23 0.78
CA ASP A 46 -12.19 -9.29 0.09
C ASP A 46 -12.14 -8.52 -1.25
N PRO A 47 -13.09 -8.76 -2.18
CA PRO A 47 -13.07 -8.10 -3.48
C PRO A 47 -13.25 -6.58 -3.44
N LEU A 48 -14.02 -6.05 -2.50
CA LEU A 48 -14.25 -4.61 -2.36
C LEU A 48 -12.96 -3.91 -1.91
N HIS A 49 -12.23 -4.51 -0.98
CA HIS A 49 -10.93 -4.03 -0.53
C HIS A 49 -9.92 -3.99 -1.68
N LEU A 50 -9.88 -5.01 -2.56
CA LEU A 50 -9.05 -4.94 -3.76
C LEU A 50 -9.52 -3.82 -4.71
N ALA A 51 -10.83 -3.74 -4.98
CA ALA A 51 -11.37 -2.76 -5.92
C ALA A 51 -11.01 -1.32 -5.51
N PHE A 52 -11.12 -0.99 -4.22
CA PHE A 52 -10.71 0.33 -3.72
C PHE A 52 -9.20 0.57 -3.88
N ASN A 53 -8.34 -0.39 -3.55
CA ASN A 53 -6.90 -0.21 -3.74
C ASN A 53 -6.54 -0.02 -5.22
N MET A 54 -7.13 -0.82 -6.10
CA MET A 54 -6.90 -0.71 -7.54
C MET A 54 -7.42 0.61 -8.12
N LEU A 55 -8.56 1.12 -7.64
CA LEU A 55 -9.06 2.43 -8.00
C LEU A 55 -8.01 3.52 -7.73
N PHE A 56 -7.41 3.54 -6.54
CA PHE A 56 -6.40 4.55 -6.21
C PHE A 56 -5.06 4.30 -6.92
N LEU A 57 -4.63 3.05 -7.08
CA LEU A 57 -3.41 2.72 -7.81
C LEU A 57 -3.50 3.15 -9.28
N VAL A 58 -4.62 2.90 -9.96
CA VAL A 58 -4.80 3.31 -11.35
C VAL A 58 -4.86 4.83 -11.48
N ASN A 59 -5.64 5.51 -10.64
CA ASN A 59 -5.83 6.96 -10.77
C ASN A 59 -4.61 7.74 -10.24
N VAL A 60 -4.23 7.55 -8.99
CA VAL A 60 -3.14 8.30 -8.35
C VAL A 60 -1.79 7.74 -8.79
N GLY A 61 -1.62 6.42 -8.75
CA GLY A 61 -0.40 5.77 -9.18
C GLY A 61 -0.09 6.03 -10.66
N GLY A 62 -1.07 5.88 -11.55
CA GLY A 62 -0.89 6.20 -12.97
C GLY A 62 -0.57 7.67 -13.24
N THR A 63 -1.13 8.60 -12.46
CA THR A 63 -0.78 10.03 -12.56
C THR A 63 0.68 10.26 -12.13
N LEU A 64 1.12 9.64 -11.03
CA LEU A 64 2.47 9.80 -10.51
C LEU A 64 3.51 9.07 -11.38
N GLU A 65 3.18 7.93 -11.98
CA GLU A 65 4.05 7.22 -12.91
C GLU A 65 4.38 8.09 -14.13
N ASN A 66 3.42 8.88 -14.62
CA ASN A 66 3.63 9.84 -15.69
C ASN A 66 4.39 11.10 -15.24
N ALA A 67 4.30 11.48 -13.96
CA ALA A 67 4.94 12.68 -13.42
C ALA A 67 6.40 12.45 -12.97
N TYR A 68 6.71 11.24 -12.50
CA TYR A 68 8.02 10.86 -11.99
C TYR A 68 8.80 10.04 -13.03
N ARG A 69 10.13 9.96 -12.85
CA ARG A 69 10.92 8.98 -13.59
C ARG A 69 10.56 7.58 -13.09
N THR A 70 10.58 6.59 -13.97
CA THR A 70 10.25 5.19 -13.62
C THR A 70 11.00 4.69 -12.37
N ARG A 71 12.30 5.02 -12.24
CA ARG A 71 13.09 4.62 -11.07
C ARG A 71 12.59 5.25 -9.77
N ASP A 72 12.23 6.53 -9.79
CA ASP A 72 11.75 7.26 -8.62
C ASP A 72 10.36 6.75 -8.20
N PHE A 73 9.50 6.48 -9.19
CA PHE A 73 8.19 5.87 -8.95
C PHE A 73 8.30 4.47 -8.33
N LEU A 74 9.19 3.62 -8.86
CA LEU A 74 9.46 2.31 -8.28
C LEU A 74 9.98 2.40 -6.84
N LEU A 75 10.88 3.36 -6.55
CA LEU A 75 11.37 3.60 -5.20
C LEU A 75 10.24 4.02 -4.25
N ILE A 76 9.31 4.88 -4.70
CA ILE A 76 8.14 5.26 -3.91
C ILE A 76 7.30 4.02 -3.58
N ILE A 77 7.01 3.16 -4.57
CA ILE A 77 6.22 1.93 -4.35
C ILE A 77 6.91 1.00 -3.35
N VAL A 78 8.19 0.70 -3.55
CA VAL A 78 8.96 -0.22 -2.69
C VAL A 78 9.12 0.33 -1.28
N ALA A 79 9.49 1.60 -1.14
CA ALA A 79 9.64 2.24 0.15
C ALA A 79 8.30 2.28 0.91
N SER A 80 7.20 2.56 0.23
CA SER A 80 5.87 2.60 0.84
C SER A 80 5.44 1.21 1.30
N ALA A 81 5.60 0.18 0.47
CA ALA A 81 5.27 -1.21 0.83
C ALA A 81 6.04 -1.67 2.07
N LEU A 82 7.37 -1.45 2.06
CA LEU A 82 8.27 -1.88 3.12
C LEU A 82 8.01 -1.11 4.42
N SER A 83 8.02 0.23 4.38
CA SER A 83 7.90 1.06 5.58
C SER A 83 6.56 0.87 6.28
N THR A 84 5.46 0.83 5.53
CA THR A 84 4.12 0.68 6.12
C THR A 84 3.90 -0.71 6.71
N THR A 85 4.37 -1.75 6.03
CA THR A 85 4.22 -3.13 6.51
C THR A 85 5.12 -3.41 7.70
N LEU A 86 6.35 -2.89 7.68
CA LEU A 86 7.28 -2.97 8.81
C LEU A 86 6.75 -2.20 10.02
N LEU A 87 6.33 -0.94 9.84
CA LEU A 87 5.74 -0.14 10.91
C LEU A 87 4.50 -0.81 11.49
N SER A 88 3.63 -1.35 10.64
CA SER A 88 2.46 -2.11 11.08
C SER A 88 2.83 -3.38 11.85
N ALA A 89 3.94 -4.04 11.50
CA ALA A 89 4.43 -5.21 12.22
C ALA A 89 5.07 -4.86 13.58
N LEU A 90 5.67 -3.68 13.70
CA LEU A 90 6.24 -3.18 14.96
C LEU A 90 5.17 -2.65 15.93
N MET A 91 4.06 -2.15 15.40
CA MET A 91 3.00 -1.50 16.20
C MET A 91 1.79 -2.40 16.48
N SER A 92 1.66 -3.54 15.80
CA SER A 92 0.47 -4.39 15.92
C SER A 92 0.72 -5.86 15.56
N ASP A 93 0.36 -6.73 16.50
CA ASP A 93 0.35 -8.19 16.35
C ASP A 93 -0.75 -8.72 15.43
N ALA A 94 -1.74 -7.87 15.07
CA ALA A 94 -2.84 -8.28 14.24
C ALA A 94 -2.37 -8.62 12.81
N PRO A 95 -2.79 -9.75 12.22
CA PRO A 95 -2.50 -10.04 10.83
C PRO A 95 -3.07 -8.96 9.89
N SER A 96 -2.33 -8.58 8.86
CA SER A 96 -2.83 -7.62 7.86
C SER A 96 -2.41 -7.96 6.43
N VAL A 97 -3.20 -7.46 5.49
CA VAL A 97 -3.01 -7.60 4.04
C VAL A 97 -3.50 -6.35 3.33
N GLY A 98 -3.02 -6.10 2.12
CA GLY A 98 -3.53 -5.09 1.21
C GLY A 98 -2.49 -4.10 0.76
N ALA A 99 -2.72 -3.50 -0.41
CA ALA A 99 -1.85 -2.47 -1.00
C ALA A 99 -2.08 -1.06 -0.41
N SER A 100 -2.88 -0.92 0.65
CA SER A 100 -3.32 0.38 1.17
C SER A 100 -2.16 1.21 1.74
N GLY A 101 -1.12 0.55 2.26
CA GLY A 101 0.12 1.22 2.65
C GLY A 101 0.86 1.86 1.47
N ILE A 102 0.87 1.18 0.31
CA ILE A 102 1.40 1.73 -0.94
C ILE A 102 0.56 2.92 -1.40
N VAL A 103 -0.77 2.79 -1.37
CA VAL A 103 -1.69 3.88 -1.74
C VAL A 103 -1.48 5.11 -0.86
N LEU A 104 -1.32 4.95 0.45
CA LEU A 104 -1.02 6.05 1.37
C LEU A 104 0.33 6.72 1.02
N GLY A 105 1.35 5.93 0.71
CA GLY A 105 2.64 6.45 0.25
C GLY A 105 2.56 7.24 -1.05
N LEU A 106 1.72 6.80 -2.00
CA LEU A 106 1.45 7.53 -3.24
C LEU A 106 0.76 8.88 -2.96
N PHE A 107 -0.21 8.93 -2.05
CA PHE A 107 -0.80 10.21 -1.63
C PHE A 107 0.22 11.14 -0.98
N GLY A 108 1.12 10.60 -0.15
CA GLY A 108 2.25 11.36 0.39
C GLY A 108 3.15 11.93 -0.70
N ALA A 109 3.52 11.11 -1.69
CA ALA A 109 4.34 11.54 -2.82
C ALA A 109 3.65 12.59 -3.69
N ALA A 110 2.33 12.48 -3.90
CA ALA A 110 1.54 13.47 -4.62
C ALA A 110 1.50 14.82 -3.88
N SER A 111 1.30 14.80 -2.56
CA SER A 111 1.31 16.01 -1.72
C SER A 111 2.67 16.71 -1.77
N LEU A 112 3.76 15.96 -1.60
CA LEU A 112 5.13 16.52 -1.67
C LEU A 112 5.46 17.07 -3.05
N PHE A 113 5.03 16.39 -4.12
CA PHE A 113 5.16 16.89 -5.49
C PHE A 113 4.42 18.23 -5.64
N GLY A 114 3.18 18.28 -5.15
CA GLY A 114 2.36 19.48 -5.13
C GLY A 114 3.04 20.66 -4.47
N GLN A 115 3.59 20.45 -3.28
CA GLN A 115 4.31 21.46 -2.50
C GLN A 115 5.59 21.93 -3.21
N LYS A 116 6.35 21.00 -3.79
CA LYS A 116 7.62 21.31 -4.48
C LYS A 116 7.40 22.15 -5.74
N TYR A 117 6.33 21.89 -6.49
CA TYR A 117 6.05 22.56 -7.76
C TYR A 117 4.89 23.57 -7.67
N LYS A 118 4.59 24.05 -6.46
CA LYS A 118 3.47 24.95 -6.16
C LYS A 118 3.41 26.19 -7.05
N ASP A 119 4.55 26.72 -7.49
CA ASP A 119 4.61 27.96 -8.27
C ASP A 119 4.18 27.77 -9.73
N ILE A 120 4.26 26.53 -10.23
CA ILE A 120 3.92 26.15 -11.61
C ILE A 120 2.49 25.61 -11.68
N LEU A 121 1.93 25.18 -10.56
CA LEU A 121 0.61 24.55 -10.53
C LEU A 121 -0.52 25.55 -10.77
N PRO A 122 -1.53 25.20 -11.59
CA PRO A 122 -2.76 25.97 -11.71
C PRO A 122 -3.44 26.16 -10.35
N ASN A 123 -4.04 27.33 -10.10
CA ASN A 123 -4.69 27.65 -8.82
C ASN A 123 -5.76 26.64 -8.39
N ARG A 124 -6.38 25.92 -9.33
CA ARG A 124 -7.34 24.83 -9.03
C ARG A 124 -6.69 23.64 -8.34
N LEU A 125 -5.45 23.29 -8.71
CA LEU A 125 -4.71 22.16 -8.16
C LEU A 125 -4.06 22.47 -6.81
N LYS A 126 -3.67 23.73 -6.59
CA LYS A 126 -3.14 24.21 -5.30
C LYS A 126 -4.05 23.84 -4.12
N ARG A 127 -5.36 24.01 -4.29
CA ARG A 127 -6.37 23.72 -3.26
C ARG A 127 -6.43 22.25 -2.84
N TYR A 128 -6.07 21.32 -3.74
CA TYR A 128 -6.10 19.88 -3.44
C TYR A 128 -4.76 19.32 -2.98
N LEU A 129 -3.65 19.96 -3.38
CA LEU A 129 -2.30 19.43 -3.17
C LEU A 129 -1.52 20.14 -2.07
N LEU A 130 -1.89 21.36 -1.70
CA LEU A 130 -1.14 22.16 -0.73
C LEU A 130 -1.71 22.13 0.68
N TRP A 131 -2.93 21.60 0.90
CA TRP A 131 -3.62 21.69 2.20
C TRP A 131 -3.61 23.12 2.79
N VAL A 132 -3.66 24.13 1.91
CA VAL A 132 -3.81 25.57 2.17
C VAL A 132 -5.01 26.06 1.38
#